data_AF-A0A1C4AP25-F1
#
_entry.id   AF-A0A1C4AP25-F1
#
_cell.length_a   1.000
_cell.length_b   1.000
_cell.length_c   1.000
_cell.angle_alpha   90.00
_cell.angle_beta   90.00
_cell.angle_gamma   90.00
#
_symmetry.space_group_name_H-M   'P 1'
#
loop_
_entity.id
_entity.type
_entity.pdbx_description
1 polymer ?
#
loop_
_entity_poly.entity_id
_entity_poly.type
_entity_poly.pdbx_seq_one_letter_code
_entity_poly.pdbx_strand_id
1 'polypeptide(L)'
;MIISLYLLFAIVIGGLGVYLLMHKKGFLGIPAKAAKQPAQWFGWIFSIDAVLLIISAVMTKGAPLPGGLFVILGTLMTTVLSIVVVRLLFK
;
A
#
# COMPACT_ATOMS: atom_id res chain seq x y z
N MET A 1 18.78 -6.79 -10.89
CA MET A 1 17.63 -7.70 -10.68
C MET A 1 16.85 -7.38 -9.40
N ILE A 2 17.51 -7.20 -8.24
CA ILE A 2 16.83 -6.91 -6.97
C ILE A 2 16.17 -5.52 -6.97
N ILE A 3 16.85 -4.50 -7.49
CA ILE A 3 16.34 -3.12 -7.54
C ILE A 3 15.05 -2.99 -8.38
N SER A 4 14.97 -3.71 -9.50
CA SER A 4 13.80 -3.71 -10.39
C SER A 4 12.59 -4.36 -9.72
N LEU A 5 12.80 -5.36 -8.85
CA LEU A 5 11.75 -5.98 -8.06
C LEU A 5 11.17 -4.99 -7.04
N TYR A 6 12.03 -4.24 -6.33
CA TYR A 6 11.58 -3.23 -5.37
C TYR A 6 10.85 -2.08 -6.04
N LEU A 7 11.30 -1.63 -7.22
CA LEU A 7 10.58 -0.65 -8.03
C LEU A 7 9.19 -1.15 -8.43
N LEU A 8 9.07 -2.41 -8.86
CA LEU A 8 7.79 -3.00 -9.21
C LEU A 8 6.85 -3.07 -7.99
N PHE A 9 7.37 -3.49 -6.83
CA PHE A 9 6.62 -3.50 -5.58
C PHE A 9 6.16 -2.08 -5.17
N ALA A 10 7.03 -1.09 -5.29
CA ALA A 10 6.70 0.29 -4.99
C ALA A 10 5.60 0.84 -5.92
N ILE A 11 5.63 0.48 -7.21
CA ILE A 11 4.58 0.87 -8.16
C ILE A 11 3.24 0.22 -7.79
N VAL A 12 3.24 -1.08 -7.44
CA VAL A 12 2.02 -1.80 -7.05
C VAL A 12 1.43 -1.23 -5.76
N ILE A 13 2.24 -1.12 -4.70
CA ILE A 13 1.81 -0.58 -3.40
C ILE A 13 1.39 0.89 -3.55
N GLY A 14 2.20 1.71 -4.21
CA GLY A 14 1.91 3.13 -4.43
C GLY A 14 0.66 3.34 -5.28
N GLY A 15 0.47 2.54 -6.34
CA GLY A 15 -0.74 2.55 -7.16
C GLY A 15 -1.99 2.21 -6.34
N LEU A 16 -1.89 1.22 -5.44
CA LEU A 16 -2.95 0.86 -4.51
C LEU A 16 -3.27 2.01 -3.54
N GLY A 17 -2.23 2.67 -3.00
CA GLY A 17 -2.36 3.84 -2.15
C GLY A 17 -3.10 4.99 -2.83
N VAL A 18 -2.65 5.36 -4.03
CA VAL A 18 -3.27 6.42 -4.85
C VAL A 18 -4.71 6.04 -5.22
N TYR A 19 -4.95 4.80 -5.61
CA TYR A 19 -6.29 4.31 -5.94
C TYR A 19 -7.28 4.49 -4.78
N LEU A 20 -6.88 4.09 -3.56
CA LEU A 20 -7.69 4.29 -2.36
C LEU A 20 -7.91 5.77 -2.06
N LEU A 21 -6.89 6.62 -2.25
CA LEU A 21 -7.03 8.06 -2.04
C LEU A 21 -7.96 8.73 -3.06
N MET A 22 -8.04 8.22 -4.29
CA MET A 22 -8.97 8.70 -5.31
C MET A 22 -10.40 8.18 -5.08
N HIS A 23 -10.55 6.95 -4.58
CA HIS A 23 -11.85 6.30 -4.37
C HIS A 23 -12.39 6.44 -2.93
N LYS A 24 -12.12 7.58 -2.28
CA LYS A 24 -12.62 7.91 -0.92
C LYS A 24 -14.15 7.96 -0.81
N LYS A 25 -14.86 8.07 -1.95
CA LYS A 25 -16.33 8.09 -2.02
C LYS A 25 -16.96 6.69 -2.10
N GLY A 26 -16.15 5.63 -2.04
CA GLY A 26 -16.60 4.24 -2.15
C GLY A 26 -15.65 3.44 -3.02
N PHE A 27 -15.26 2.25 -2.56
CA PHE A 27 -14.39 1.35 -3.32
C PHE A 27 -14.80 -0.10 -3.07
N LEU A 28 -14.65 -0.95 -4.08
CA LEU A 28 -14.92 -2.40 -4.01
C LEU A 28 -16.34 -2.76 -3.53
N GLY A 29 -17.35 -1.92 -3.78
CA GLY A 29 -18.73 -2.14 -3.33
C GLY A 29 -19.04 -1.63 -1.93
N ILE A 30 -18.06 -1.04 -1.23
CA ILE A 30 -18.25 -0.45 0.11
C ILE A 30 -18.85 0.97 -0.02
N PRO A 31 -19.94 1.29 0.69
CA PRO A 31 -20.55 2.62 0.64
C PRO A 31 -19.62 3.70 1.24
N ALA A 32 -19.72 4.92 0.69
CA ALA A 32 -18.87 6.08 1.03
C ALA A 32 -18.65 6.30 2.54
N LYS A 33 -19.71 6.10 3.34
CA LYS A 33 -19.71 6.34 4.80
C LYS A 33 -18.76 5.40 5.55
N ALA A 34 -18.64 4.16 5.07
CA ALA A 34 -17.79 3.12 5.65
C ALA A 34 -16.41 3.06 4.98
N ALA A 35 -16.33 3.43 3.69
CA ALA A 35 -15.11 3.38 2.88
C ALA A 35 -14.13 4.54 3.14
N LYS A 36 -14.63 5.74 3.50
CA LYS A 36 -13.82 6.97 3.52
C LYS A 36 -12.62 6.89 4.46
N GLN A 37 -12.85 6.46 5.71
CA GLN A 37 -11.81 6.40 6.74
C GLN A 37 -10.71 5.37 6.41
N PRO A 38 -11.03 4.09 6.09
CA PRO A 38 -10.00 3.12 5.72
C PRO A 38 -9.29 3.48 4.42
N ALA A 39 -10.01 3.96 3.39
CA ALA A 39 -9.39 4.38 2.13
C ALA A 39 -8.36 5.50 2.34
N GLN A 40 -8.66 6.45 3.22
CA GLN A 40 -7.75 7.55 3.51
C GLN A 40 -6.55 7.10 4.34
N TRP A 41 -6.76 6.24 5.35
CA TRP A 41 -5.69 5.76 6.22
C TRP A 41 -4.71 4.85 5.47
N PHE A 42 -5.23 3.79 4.84
CA PHE A 42 -4.42 2.87 4.04
C PHE A 42 -3.84 3.53 2.80
N GLY A 43 -4.58 4.45 2.17
CA GLY A 43 -4.10 5.21 1.03
C GLY A 43 -2.82 6.00 1.33
N TRP A 44 -2.77 6.69 2.48
CA TRP A 44 -1.57 7.39 2.92
C TRP A 44 -0.44 6.43 3.32
N ILE A 45 -0.76 5.37 4.06
CA ILE A 45 0.24 4.38 4.49
C ILE A 45 0.96 3.78 3.28
N PHE A 46 0.22 3.28 2.29
CA PHE A 46 0.82 2.68 1.10
C PHE A 46 1.58 3.69 0.24
N SER A 47 1.09 4.93 0.14
CA SER A 47 1.81 5.96 -0.61
C SER A 47 3.15 6.30 0.05
N ILE A 48 3.18 6.42 1.38
CA ILE A 48 4.41 6.69 2.14
C ILE A 48 5.36 5.49 2.06
N ASP A 49 4.85 4.27 2.24
CA ASP A 49 5.65 3.04 2.17
C ASP A 49 6.29 2.86 0.79
N ALA A 50 5.56 3.14 -0.29
CA ALA A 50 6.08 3.11 -1.65
C ALA A 50 7.22 4.12 -1.87
N VAL A 51 7.07 5.35 -1.36
CA VAL A 51 8.11 6.38 -1.44
C VAL A 51 9.34 5.95 -0.65
N LEU A 52 9.17 5.44 0.57
CA LEU A 52 10.27 4.96 1.41
C LEU A 52 10.98 3.76 0.78
N LEU A 53 10.25 2.85 0.14
CA LEU A 53 10.82 1.71 -0.58
C LEU A 53 11.67 2.19 -1.78
N ILE A 54 11.22 3.20 -2.52
CA ILE A 54 12.00 3.80 -3.62
C ILE A 54 13.28 4.44 -3.08
N ILE A 55 13.16 5.28 -2.04
CA ILE A 55 14.32 5.95 -1.41
C ILE A 55 15.32 4.90 -0.91
N SER A 56 14.83 3.88 -0.21
CA SER A 56 15.63 2.77 0.31
C SER A 56 16.35 2.02 -0.82
N ALA A 57 15.63 1.65 -1.89
CA ALA A 57 16.21 0.93 -3.02
C ALA A 57 17.31 1.76 -3.73
N VAL A 58 17.10 3.06 -3.90
CA VAL A 58 18.06 3.97 -4.55
C VAL A 58 19.28 4.21 -3.67
N MET A 59 19.10 4.57 -2.40
CA MET A 59 20.21 4.88 -1.48
C MET A 59 21.10 3.66 -1.21
N THR A 60 20.50 2.48 -1.12
CA THR A 60 21.22 1.25 -0.76
C THR A 60 21.72 0.47 -1.98
N LYS A 61 21.56 1.04 -3.20
CA LYS A 61 21.94 0.42 -4.48
C LYS A 61 21.38 -1.00 -4.64
N GLY A 62 20.19 -1.24 -4.12
CA GLY A 62 19.52 -2.54 -4.18
C GLY A 62 20.03 -3.57 -3.17
N ALA A 63 20.59 -3.14 -2.04
CA ALA A 63 20.85 -4.04 -0.92
C ALA A 63 19.55 -4.73 -0.47
N PRO A 64 19.57 -6.04 -0.18
CA PRO A 64 18.35 -6.81 0.04
C PRO A 64 17.66 -6.53 1.38
N LEU A 65 18.40 -6.13 2.41
CA LEU A 65 17.88 -5.92 3.76
C LEU A 65 16.98 -4.68 3.88
N PRO A 66 17.40 -3.48 3.44
CA PRO A 66 16.61 -2.26 3.61
C PRO A 66 15.33 -2.26 2.79
N GLY A 67 15.37 -2.71 1.54
CA GLY A 67 14.19 -2.80 0.68
C GLY A 67 13.22 -3.91 1.11
N GLY A 68 13.77 -5.05 1.58
CA GLY A 68 12.97 -6.17 2.07
C GLY A 68 12.07 -5.82 3.25
N LEU A 69 12.53 -4.96 4.17
CA LEU A 69 11.73 -4.51 5.31
C LEU A 69 10.46 -3.76 4.89
N PHE A 70 10.56 -2.85 3.93
CA PHE A 70 9.39 -2.14 3.41
C PHE A 70 8.45 -3.07 2.66
N VAL A 71 8.97 -4.03 1.89
CA VAL A 71 8.12 -5.06 1.25
C VAL A 71 7.34 -5.88 2.28
N ILE A 72 7.97 -6.27 3.39
CA ILE A 72 7.31 -7.00 4.48
C ILE A 72 6.22 -6.13 5.13
N LEU A 73 6.53 -4.87 5.44
CA LEU A 73 5.58 -3.92 6.02
C LEU A 73 4.38 -3.69 5.08
N GLY A 74 4.63 -3.44 3.80
CA GLY A 74 3.59 -3.29 2.78
C GLY A 74 2.70 -4.53 2.69
N THR A 75 3.27 -5.73 2.74
CA THR A 75 2.54 -6.99 2.71
C THR A 75 1.63 -7.17 3.93
N LEU A 76 2.15 -6.88 5.14
CA LEU A 76 1.37 -6.92 6.37
C LEU A 76 0.21 -5.92 6.31
N MET A 77 0.47 -4.69 5.89
CA MET A 77 -0.56 -3.66 5.78
C MET A 77 -1.62 -4.00 4.73
N THR A 78 -1.24 -4.65 3.63
CA THR A 78 -2.18 -5.12 2.60
C THR A 78 -3.07 -6.25 3.15
N THR A 79 -2.51 -7.14 3.98
CA THR A 79 -3.28 -8.18 4.67
C THR A 79 -4.30 -7.56 5.62
N VAL A 80 -3.90 -6.57 6.41
CA VAL A 80 -4.80 -5.83 7.31
C VAL A 80 -5.89 -5.11 6.50
N LEU A 81 -5.55 -4.45 5.39
CA LEU A 81 -6.54 -3.83 4.50
C LEU A 81 -7.56 -4.87 4.02
N SER A 82 -7.12 -6.03 3.53
CA SER A 82 -8.02 -7.08 3.07
C SER A 82 -9.00 -7.52 4.17
N ILE A 83 -8.52 -7.70 5.40
CA ILE A 83 -9.40 -8.03 6.54
C ILE A 83 -10.42 -6.91 6.80
N VAL A 84 -9.98 -5.65 6.76
CA VAL A 84 -10.87 -4.49 6.94
C VAL A 84 -11.91 -4.41 5.83
N VAL A 85 -11.51 -4.57 4.57
CA VAL A 85 -12.40 -4.56 3.40
C VAL A 85 -13.44 -5.67 3.50
N VAL A 86 -13.02 -6.90 3.81
CA VAL A 86 -13.95 -8.04 4.01
C VAL A 86 -14.93 -7.72 5.15
N ARG A 87 -14.44 -7.23 6.29
CA ARG A 87 -15.32 -6.84 7.41
C ARG A 87 -16.33 -5.75 7.04
N LEU A 88 -15.99 -4.83 6.15
CA LEU A 88 -16.88 -3.75 5.72
C LEU A 88 -17.87 -4.19 4.63
N LEU A 89 -17.56 -5.25 3.89
CA LEU A 89 -18.45 -5.81 2.87
C LEU A 89 -19.53 -6.73 3.45
N PHE A 90 -19.22 -7.44 4.54
CA PHE A 90 -20.12 -8.44 5.14
C PHE A 90 -20.77 -7.97 6.46
N LYS A 91 -20.62 -6.70 6.84
CA LYS A 91 -21.37 -6.06 7.94
C LYS A 91 -22.47 -5.18 7.40
#